data_AF-A0A1Q8VFL7-F1
#
_entry.id   AF-A0A1Q8VFL7-F1
#
_cell.length_a   1.000
_cell.length_b   1.000
_cell.length_c   1.000
_cell.angle_alpha   90.00
_cell.angle_beta   90.00
_cell.angle_gamma   90.00
#
_symmetry.space_group_name_H-M   'P 1'
#
loop_
_entity.id
_entity.type
_entity.pdbx_description
1 polymer ?
#
loop_
_entity_poly.entity_id
_entity_poly.type
_entity_poly.pdbx_seq_one_letter_code
_entity_poly.pdbx_strand_id
1 'polypeptide(L)'
;MYRELAQASPAAYTPDLVRSLNNLANILSEEGQYEEALSVFTEGFDRFSPSVRSWLLLARAMWRDEGQEEDLKEAAREADHPDDPAFLGPTRRMVAQALAEAGCDDLDLPAWATATVDESVSTRITDWRRCRDLKEQAAHLKSNWASPSKSDRDTLAAVADRDVDIPAIKGLLSLVDAVMVEGVDSVVAWLNSVDHAQNLAASWYSAHTSGRGASFVRTQLREQDENSTSGTDQPGDADENYQSLAGPEVRSLVLGVLEANLPEEVFIELRRTLELAELSNADIAYAVLASPEDAEDALKELLEDGHWRAMLMVPGLRLGLEEKSIHGCVAASLHAAVSERPDQARDLLRSAYRKADPGDRTLIEVLMSKASGADDCPQGITDLCAWFQKRRSLW
;
A
#
# COMPACT_ATOMS: atom_id res chain seq x y z
N MET A 1 5.39 -44.02 -6.34
CA MET A 1 4.82 -43.11 -7.36
C MET A 1 3.89 -42.05 -6.77
N TYR A 2 2.59 -42.26 -6.55
CA TYR A 2 1.70 -41.17 -6.09
C TYR A 2 2.08 -40.55 -4.75
N ARG A 3 2.68 -41.33 -3.82
CA ARG A 3 3.25 -40.80 -2.57
C ARG A 3 4.37 -39.79 -2.82
N GLU A 4 5.28 -40.06 -3.76
CA GLU A 4 6.38 -39.14 -4.10
C GLU A 4 5.85 -37.89 -4.82
N LEU A 5 4.84 -38.06 -5.68
CA LEU A 5 4.21 -36.94 -6.38
C LEU A 5 3.42 -36.03 -5.43
N ALA A 6 2.67 -36.59 -4.48
CA ALA A 6 1.96 -35.82 -3.45
C ALA A 6 2.92 -35.10 -2.50
N GLN A 7 4.11 -35.65 -2.24
CA GLN A 7 5.14 -34.95 -1.48
C GLN A 7 5.69 -33.72 -2.24
N ALA A 8 5.88 -33.85 -3.55
CA ALA A 8 6.41 -32.77 -4.38
C ALA A 8 5.37 -31.70 -4.74
N SER A 9 4.11 -32.09 -4.93
CA SER A 9 3.02 -31.19 -5.31
C SER A 9 1.68 -31.66 -4.70
N PRO A 10 1.45 -31.38 -3.40
CA PRO A 10 0.28 -31.82 -2.65
C PRO A 10 -1.07 -31.58 -3.34
N ALA A 11 -1.34 -30.34 -3.76
CA ALA A 11 -2.62 -29.95 -4.33
C ALA A 11 -2.97 -30.70 -5.62
N ALA A 12 -1.96 -31.09 -6.41
CA ALA A 12 -2.17 -31.78 -7.68
C ALA A 12 -2.39 -33.28 -7.52
N TYR A 13 -1.70 -33.93 -6.57
CA TYR A 13 -1.60 -35.40 -6.54
C TYR A 13 -2.19 -36.07 -5.31
N THR A 14 -2.52 -35.32 -4.24
CA THR A 14 -3.14 -35.91 -3.04
C THR A 14 -4.50 -36.56 -3.34
N PRO A 15 -5.39 -35.99 -4.18
CA PRO A 15 -6.65 -36.65 -4.54
C PRO A 15 -6.45 -38.02 -5.21
N ASP A 16 -5.47 -38.12 -6.13
CA ASP A 16 -5.14 -39.40 -6.79
C ASP A 16 -4.48 -40.41 -5.85
N LEU A 17 -3.66 -39.92 -4.91
CA LEU A 17 -3.11 -40.74 -3.85
C LEU A 17 -4.23 -41.33 -2.98
N VAL A 18 -5.14 -40.50 -2.46
CA VAL A 18 -6.27 -40.93 -1.64
C VAL A 18 -7.13 -41.96 -2.37
N ARG A 19 -7.45 -41.72 -3.65
CA ARG A 19 -8.21 -42.66 -4.47
C ARG A 19 -7.50 -44.01 -4.61
N SER A 20 -6.20 -44.00 -4.83
CA SER A 20 -5.40 -45.23 -4.95
C SER A 20 -5.34 -46.00 -3.62
N LEU A 21 -5.22 -45.28 -2.50
CA LEU A 21 -5.18 -45.87 -1.16
C LEU A 21 -6.53 -46.45 -0.75
N ASN A 22 -7.64 -45.76 -1.04
CA ASN A 22 -9.00 -46.29 -0.81
C ASN A 22 -9.22 -47.62 -1.54
N ASN A 23 -8.80 -47.71 -2.81
CA ASN A 23 -8.91 -48.95 -3.58
C ASN A 23 -8.09 -50.08 -2.95
N LEU A 24 -6.86 -49.78 -2.52
CA LEU A 24 -6.00 -50.76 -1.87
C LEU A 24 -6.58 -51.22 -0.52
N ALA A 25 -7.07 -50.29 0.30
CA ALA A 25 -7.70 -50.58 1.58
C ALA A 25 -8.95 -51.47 1.41
N ASN A 26 -9.78 -51.19 0.40
CA ASN A 26 -10.94 -52.05 0.07
C ASN A 26 -10.52 -53.48 -0.28
N ILE A 27 -9.52 -53.65 -1.16
CA ILE A 27 -9.02 -54.98 -1.55
C ILE A 27 -8.50 -55.74 -0.33
N LEU A 28 -7.68 -55.10 0.51
CA LEU A 28 -7.12 -55.72 1.71
C LEU A 28 -8.22 -56.10 2.72
N SER A 29 -9.24 -55.25 2.90
CA SER A 29 -10.37 -55.53 3.77
C SER A 29 -11.23 -56.69 3.26
N GLU A 30 -11.46 -56.79 1.94
CA GLU A 30 -12.14 -57.94 1.33
C GLU A 30 -11.38 -59.26 1.54
N GLU A 31 -10.06 -59.20 1.66
CA GLU A 31 -9.19 -60.34 1.99
C GLU A 31 -9.10 -60.63 3.51
N GLY A 32 -9.76 -59.82 4.35
CA GLY A 32 -9.76 -59.96 5.81
C GLY A 32 -8.53 -59.36 6.51
N GLN A 33 -7.75 -58.53 5.80
CA GLN A 33 -6.55 -57.85 6.29
C GLN A 33 -6.88 -56.42 6.72
N TYR A 34 -7.70 -56.28 7.76
CA TYR A 34 -8.25 -54.99 8.17
C TYR A 34 -7.19 -54.04 8.76
N GLU A 35 -6.30 -54.54 9.61
CA GLU A 35 -5.19 -53.76 10.16
C GLU A 35 -4.22 -53.27 9.07
N GLU A 36 -3.91 -54.11 8.09
CA GLU A 36 -3.11 -53.72 6.92
C GLU A 36 -3.84 -52.65 6.11
N ALA A 37 -5.15 -52.79 5.89
CA ALA A 37 -5.98 -51.80 5.21
C ALA A 37 -5.96 -50.43 5.92
N LEU A 38 -5.94 -50.39 7.25
CA LEU A 38 -5.78 -49.13 8.00
C LEU A 38 -4.39 -48.52 7.84
N SER A 39 -3.36 -49.37 7.77
CA SER A 39 -1.96 -48.94 7.71
C SER A 39 -1.62 -48.22 6.40
N VAL A 40 -2.29 -48.54 5.27
CA VAL A 40 -1.94 -47.96 3.96
C VAL A 40 -2.06 -46.43 3.91
N PHE A 41 -2.96 -45.86 4.72
CA PHE A 41 -3.17 -44.41 4.84
C PHE A 41 -2.07 -43.71 5.65
N THR A 42 -1.42 -44.42 6.56
CA THR A 42 -0.37 -43.88 7.44
C THR A 42 1.02 -44.41 7.10
N GLU A 43 1.14 -45.24 6.06
CA GLU A 43 2.42 -45.70 5.59
C GLU A 43 3.26 -44.54 5.05
N GLY A 44 4.36 -44.23 5.74
CA GLY A 44 5.25 -43.13 5.40
C GLY A 44 4.71 -41.75 5.75
N PHE A 45 3.72 -41.66 6.66
CA PHE A 45 3.03 -40.44 7.09
C PHE A 45 3.98 -39.27 7.39
N ASP A 46 5.09 -39.52 8.09
CA ASP A 46 6.07 -38.53 8.53
C ASP A 46 6.72 -37.71 7.39
N ARG A 47 6.66 -38.20 6.15
CA ARG A 47 7.26 -37.52 4.98
C ARG A 47 6.36 -36.46 4.36
N PHE A 48 5.08 -36.47 4.72
CA PHE A 48 4.05 -35.60 4.16
C PHE A 48 3.91 -34.31 4.97
N SER A 49 3.46 -33.24 4.31
CA SER A 49 3.10 -31.99 5.00
C SER A 49 1.86 -32.20 5.89
N PRO A 50 1.64 -31.34 6.89
CA PRO A 50 0.48 -31.47 7.78
C PRO A 50 -0.86 -31.53 7.03
N SER A 51 -1.06 -30.75 5.96
CA SER A 51 -2.31 -30.80 5.17
C SER A 51 -2.50 -32.13 4.45
N VAL A 52 -1.44 -32.72 3.92
CA VAL A 52 -1.51 -34.04 3.26
C VAL A 52 -1.82 -35.11 4.30
N ARG A 53 -1.17 -35.04 5.47
CA ARG A 53 -1.44 -35.94 6.61
C ARG A 53 -2.90 -35.84 7.05
N SER A 54 -3.41 -34.63 7.22
CA SER A 54 -4.81 -34.36 7.53
C SER A 54 -5.77 -34.97 6.51
N TRP A 55 -5.53 -34.77 5.20
CA TRP A 55 -6.38 -35.34 4.16
C TRP A 55 -6.34 -36.88 4.18
N LEU A 56 -5.17 -37.50 4.36
CA LEU A 56 -5.06 -38.96 4.45
C LEU A 56 -5.83 -39.53 5.66
N LEU A 57 -5.80 -38.84 6.80
CA LEU A 57 -6.60 -39.20 7.98
C LEU A 57 -8.09 -39.03 7.72
N LEU A 58 -8.51 -37.93 7.09
CA LEU A 58 -9.89 -37.75 6.65
C LEU A 58 -10.34 -38.87 5.71
N ALA A 59 -9.52 -39.26 4.75
CA ALA A 59 -9.82 -40.38 3.85
C ALA A 59 -9.99 -41.70 4.61
N ARG A 60 -9.11 -41.97 5.59
CA ARG A 60 -9.23 -43.14 6.47
C ARG A 60 -10.51 -43.09 7.31
N ALA A 61 -10.86 -41.92 7.83
CA ALA A 61 -12.09 -41.70 8.61
C ALA A 61 -13.36 -41.95 7.77
N MET A 62 -13.35 -41.57 6.49
CA MET A 62 -14.45 -41.83 5.58
C MET A 62 -14.52 -43.29 5.11
N TRP A 63 -13.43 -44.05 5.26
CA TRP A 63 -13.35 -45.46 4.86
C TRP A 63 -13.86 -46.42 5.93
N ARG A 64 -13.78 -46.07 7.23
CA ARG A 64 -14.17 -46.91 8.36
C ARG A 64 -15.25 -46.29 9.24
N ASP A 65 -16.04 -47.13 9.89
CA ASP A 65 -16.99 -46.70 10.93
C ASP A 65 -16.33 -46.68 12.32
N GLU A 66 -15.70 -47.77 12.74
CA GLU A 66 -15.03 -47.85 14.04
C GLU A 66 -13.76 -46.99 14.05
N GLY A 67 -13.72 -46.00 14.97
CA GLY A 67 -12.60 -45.08 15.14
C GLY A 67 -12.55 -43.91 14.15
N GLN A 68 -13.62 -43.70 13.37
CA GLN A 68 -13.78 -42.53 12.50
C GLN A 68 -13.54 -41.21 13.25
N GLU A 69 -14.13 -41.05 14.44
CA GLU A 69 -14.04 -39.81 15.23
C GLU A 69 -12.57 -39.46 15.58
N GLU A 70 -11.76 -40.44 15.99
CA GLU A 70 -10.35 -40.21 16.32
C GLU A 70 -9.52 -39.78 15.11
N ASP A 71 -9.81 -40.34 13.93
CA ASP A 71 -9.15 -39.91 12.70
C ASP A 71 -9.54 -38.49 12.31
N LEU A 72 -10.80 -38.10 12.49
CA LEU A 72 -11.25 -36.73 12.23
C LEU A 72 -10.62 -35.73 13.21
N LYS A 73 -10.52 -36.09 14.49
CA LYS A 73 -9.84 -35.26 15.51
C LYS A 73 -8.37 -35.06 15.17
N GLU A 74 -7.68 -36.13 14.80
CA GLU A 74 -6.28 -36.04 14.41
C GLU A 74 -6.09 -35.30 13.09
N ALA A 75 -7.00 -35.47 12.12
CA ALA A 75 -7.01 -34.69 10.90
C ALA A 75 -7.14 -33.19 11.19
N ALA A 76 -7.98 -32.80 12.15
CA ALA A 76 -8.10 -31.42 12.58
C ALA A 76 -6.83 -30.91 13.26
N ARG A 77 -6.19 -31.69 14.13
CA ARG A 77 -4.91 -31.30 14.75
C ARG A 77 -3.79 -31.12 13.72
N GLU A 78 -3.70 -32.02 12.75
CA GLU A 78 -2.73 -31.93 11.66
C GLU A 78 -2.97 -30.68 10.79
N ALA A 79 -4.22 -30.38 10.46
CA ALA A 79 -4.57 -29.17 9.71
C ALA A 79 -4.50 -27.88 10.56
N ASP A 80 -4.26 -27.95 11.86
CA ASP A 80 -4.02 -26.75 12.67
C ASP A 80 -2.62 -26.17 12.45
N HIS A 81 -1.66 -27.02 12.06
CA HIS A 81 -0.31 -26.59 11.70
C HIS A 81 -0.28 -25.76 10.41
N PRO A 82 0.66 -24.78 10.30
CA PRO A 82 0.78 -23.95 9.11
C PRO A 82 1.29 -24.77 7.91
N ASP A 83 0.73 -24.50 6.73
CA ASP A 83 1.07 -25.13 5.46
C ASP A 83 0.64 -24.21 4.28
N ASP A 84 0.80 -24.65 3.04
CA ASP A 84 0.34 -23.91 1.84
C ASP A 84 -1.16 -23.61 1.91
N PRO A 85 -1.58 -22.32 1.98
CA PRO A 85 -2.99 -21.95 2.07
C PRO A 85 -3.86 -22.55 0.97
N ALA A 86 -3.34 -22.63 -0.27
CA ALA A 86 -4.11 -23.10 -1.42
C ALA A 86 -4.59 -24.55 -1.26
N PHE A 87 -3.86 -25.35 -0.50
CA PHE A 87 -4.20 -26.74 -0.20
C PHE A 87 -4.81 -26.91 1.19
N LEU A 88 -4.34 -26.13 2.17
CA LEU A 88 -4.80 -26.17 3.55
C LEU A 88 -6.27 -25.74 3.68
N GLY A 89 -6.69 -24.66 3.01
CA GLY A 89 -8.06 -24.16 3.09
C GLY A 89 -9.12 -25.18 2.67
N PRO A 90 -9.02 -25.80 1.47
CA PRO A 90 -9.90 -26.90 1.07
C PRO A 90 -9.89 -28.07 2.07
N THR A 91 -8.70 -28.45 2.57
CA THR A 91 -8.56 -29.54 3.55
C THR A 91 -9.31 -29.23 4.85
N ARG A 92 -9.12 -28.04 5.42
CA ARG A 92 -9.82 -27.57 6.63
C ARG A 92 -11.34 -27.58 6.45
N ARG A 93 -11.85 -27.10 5.30
CA ARG A 93 -13.29 -27.14 4.99
C ARG A 93 -13.85 -28.57 4.97
N MET A 94 -13.14 -29.51 4.33
CA MET A 94 -13.57 -30.90 4.27
C MET A 94 -13.57 -31.57 5.65
N VAL A 95 -12.53 -31.33 6.46
CA VAL A 95 -12.44 -31.85 7.84
C VAL A 95 -13.56 -31.28 8.72
N ALA A 96 -13.79 -29.96 8.69
CA ALA A 96 -14.85 -29.32 9.46
C ALA A 96 -16.24 -29.87 9.08
N GLN A 97 -16.48 -30.09 7.78
CA GLN A 97 -17.73 -30.70 7.32
C GLN A 97 -17.90 -32.14 7.83
N ALA A 98 -16.85 -32.97 7.73
CA ALA A 98 -16.90 -34.34 8.20
C ALA A 98 -17.10 -34.44 9.73
N LEU A 99 -16.46 -33.56 10.50
CA LEU A 99 -16.67 -33.46 11.95
C LEU A 99 -18.12 -33.10 12.30
N ALA A 100 -18.71 -32.14 11.58
CA ALA A 100 -20.10 -31.74 11.77
C ALA A 100 -21.08 -32.87 11.42
N GLU A 101 -20.84 -33.60 10.32
CA GLU A 101 -21.64 -34.76 9.91
C GLU A 101 -21.55 -35.92 10.92
N ALA A 102 -20.38 -36.09 11.55
CA ALA A 102 -20.16 -37.07 12.62
C ALA A 102 -20.74 -36.62 13.99
N GLY A 103 -21.16 -35.35 14.14
CA GLY A 103 -21.64 -34.80 15.40
C GLY A 103 -20.55 -34.69 16.48
N CYS A 104 -19.30 -34.43 16.07
CA CYS A 104 -18.17 -34.30 16.99
C CYS A 104 -18.11 -32.88 17.59
N ASP A 105 -18.48 -32.76 18.87
CA ASP A 105 -18.51 -31.49 19.62
C ASP A 105 -17.37 -31.37 20.65
N ASP A 106 -16.17 -31.85 20.29
CA ASP A 106 -15.01 -31.85 21.20
C ASP A 106 -14.45 -30.43 21.40
N LEU A 107 -14.42 -29.97 22.66
CA LEU A 107 -13.95 -28.63 23.04
C LEU A 107 -12.43 -28.44 22.89
N ASP A 108 -11.67 -29.54 22.79
CA ASP A 108 -10.21 -29.48 22.59
C ASP A 108 -9.82 -29.30 21.11
N LEU A 109 -10.80 -29.27 20.20
CA LEU A 109 -10.56 -29.03 18.77
C LEU A 109 -10.41 -27.54 18.46
N PRO A 110 -9.63 -27.20 17.40
CA PRO A 110 -9.50 -25.83 16.95
C PRO A 110 -10.85 -25.21 16.58
N ALA A 111 -11.03 -23.92 16.90
CA ALA A 111 -12.29 -23.21 16.63
C ALA A 111 -12.67 -23.22 15.14
N TRP A 112 -11.71 -23.19 14.22
CA TRP A 112 -11.98 -23.27 12.78
C TRP A 112 -12.68 -24.58 12.37
N ALA A 113 -12.48 -25.67 13.13
CA ALA A 113 -13.00 -27.00 12.84
C ALA A 113 -14.44 -27.19 13.35
N THR A 114 -14.78 -26.59 14.50
CA THR A 114 -16.05 -26.83 15.21
C THR A 114 -17.01 -25.64 15.22
N ALA A 115 -16.55 -24.44 14.83
CA ALA A 115 -17.41 -23.25 14.86
C ALA A 115 -18.61 -23.38 13.92
N THR A 116 -19.80 -23.32 14.52
CA THR A 116 -21.06 -23.18 13.79
C THR A 116 -21.17 -21.76 13.25
N VAL A 117 -21.35 -21.64 11.93
CA VAL A 117 -21.50 -20.33 11.29
C VAL A 117 -22.97 -19.99 11.18
N ASP A 118 -23.40 -18.98 11.94
CA ASP A 118 -24.74 -18.43 11.80
C ASP A 118 -25.01 -17.96 10.37
N GLU A 119 -26.21 -18.23 9.85
CA GLU A 119 -26.62 -17.82 8.50
C GLU A 119 -26.45 -16.31 8.28
N SER A 120 -26.66 -15.52 9.34
CA SER A 120 -26.48 -14.07 9.30
C SER A 120 -25.02 -13.67 9.05
N VAL A 121 -24.05 -14.28 9.74
CA VAL A 121 -22.61 -14.03 9.57
C VAL A 121 -22.14 -14.57 8.22
N SER A 122 -22.61 -15.75 7.83
CA SER A 122 -22.35 -16.35 6.50
C SER A 122 -22.78 -15.42 5.35
N THR A 123 -23.96 -14.82 5.46
CA THR A 123 -24.48 -13.87 4.47
C THR A 123 -23.59 -12.62 4.39
N ARG A 124 -23.21 -12.03 5.54
CA ARG A 124 -22.33 -10.85 5.58
C ARG A 124 -20.96 -11.15 4.93
N ILE A 125 -20.34 -12.29 5.24
CA ILE A 125 -19.07 -12.70 4.63
C ILE A 125 -19.22 -12.90 3.11
N THR A 126 -20.32 -13.52 2.68
CA THR A 126 -20.60 -13.73 1.25
C THR A 126 -20.74 -12.42 0.50
N ASP A 127 -21.46 -11.46 1.08
CA ASP A 127 -21.63 -10.13 0.48
C ASP A 127 -20.33 -9.32 0.49
N TRP A 128 -19.52 -9.43 1.56
CA TRP A 128 -18.18 -8.84 1.60
C TRP A 128 -17.29 -9.32 0.45
N ARG A 129 -17.33 -10.62 0.14
CA ARG A 129 -16.56 -11.21 -0.97
C ARG A 129 -16.98 -10.69 -2.35
N ARG A 130 -18.13 -10.02 -2.45
CA ARG A 130 -18.61 -9.39 -3.69
C ARG A 130 -18.16 -7.95 -3.84
N CYS A 131 -17.71 -7.30 -2.76
CA CYS A 131 -17.19 -5.94 -2.79
C CYS A 131 -15.93 -5.87 -3.67
N ARG A 132 -15.91 -4.91 -4.60
CA ARG A 132 -14.85 -4.76 -5.60
C ARG A 132 -13.90 -3.60 -5.32
N ASP A 133 -14.33 -2.63 -4.53
CA ASP A 133 -13.57 -1.44 -4.18
C ASP A 133 -13.75 -1.06 -2.71
N LEU A 134 -12.92 -0.12 -2.24
CA LEU A 134 -12.90 0.32 -0.85
C LEU A 134 -14.19 1.03 -0.44
N LYS A 135 -14.89 1.66 -1.39
CA LYS A 135 -16.17 2.33 -1.15
C LYS A 135 -17.30 1.34 -0.88
N GLU A 136 -17.40 0.28 -1.68
CA GLU A 136 -18.31 -0.84 -1.44
C GLU A 136 -17.99 -1.54 -0.11
N GLN A 137 -16.71 -1.72 0.20
CA GLN A 137 -16.26 -2.27 1.49
C GLN A 137 -16.67 -1.39 2.67
N ALA A 138 -16.47 -0.07 2.58
CA ALA A 138 -16.86 0.88 3.61
C ALA A 138 -18.38 0.89 3.83
N ALA A 139 -19.17 0.88 2.75
CA ALA A 139 -20.62 0.78 2.82
C ALA A 139 -21.07 -0.54 3.45
N HIS A 140 -20.40 -1.65 3.10
CA HIS A 140 -20.68 -2.96 3.68
C HIS A 140 -20.40 -2.99 5.18
N LEU A 141 -19.25 -2.49 5.64
CA LEU A 141 -18.92 -2.39 7.07
C LEU A 141 -19.95 -1.55 7.81
N LYS A 142 -20.30 -0.38 7.27
CA LYS A 142 -21.29 0.52 7.88
C LYS A 142 -22.66 -0.13 8.04
N SER A 143 -23.06 -0.97 7.10
CA SER A 143 -24.39 -1.59 7.09
C SER A 143 -24.46 -2.87 7.90
N ASN A 144 -23.39 -3.68 7.87
CA ASN A 144 -23.42 -5.07 8.33
C ASN A 144 -22.53 -5.33 9.55
N TRP A 145 -21.56 -4.44 9.82
CA TRP A 145 -20.57 -4.59 10.88
C TRP A 145 -20.43 -3.34 11.74
N ALA A 146 -21.45 -2.46 11.80
CA ALA A 146 -21.39 -1.22 12.58
C ALA A 146 -21.14 -1.42 14.08
N SER A 147 -21.66 -2.51 14.64
CA SER A 147 -21.52 -2.87 16.05
C SER A 147 -21.36 -4.39 16.18
N PRO A 148 -20.19 -4.96 15.83
CA PRO A 148 -19.97 -6.40 15.89
C PRO A 148 -20.07 -6.91 17.32
N SER A 149 -20.80 -8.01 17.53
CA SER A 149 -20.72 -8.72 18.81
C SER A 149 -19.39 -9.49 18.89
N LYS A 150 -18.93 -9.79 20.12
CA LYS A 150 -17.77 -10.69 20.30
C LYS A 150 -18.00 -12.05 19.64
N SER A 151 -19.24 -12.56 19.68
CA SER A 151 -19.61 -13.82 19.04
C SER A 151 -19.49 -13.73 17.51
N ASP A 152 -20.00 -12.67 16.89
CA ASP A 152 -19.92 -12.47 15.44
C ASP A 152 -18.45 -12.43 14.99
N ARG A 153 -17.61 -11.73 15.76
CA ARG A 153 -16.17 -11.61 15.51
C ARG A 153 -15.44 -12.93 15.68
N ASP A 154 -15.73 -13.69 16.73
CA ASP A 154 -15.10 -15.00 16.98
C ASP A 154 -15.52 -16.03 15.92
N THR A 155 -16.77 -16.00 15.47
CA THR A 155 -17.24 -16.79 14.30
C THR A 155 -16.51 -16.38 13.03
N LEU A 156 -16.36 -15.08 12.76
CA LEU A 156 -15.60 -14.58 11.60
C LEU A 156 -14.13 -15.01 11.67
N ALA A 157 -13.51 -15.00 12.85
CA ALA A 157 -12.14 -15.46 13.05
C ALA A 157 -11.99 -16.96 12.72
N ALA A 158 -12.90 -17.78 13.22
CA ALA A 158 -12.92 -19.21 12.89
C ALA A 158 -13.09 -19.46 11.38
N VAL A 159 -13.94 -18.68 10.70
CA VAL A 159 -14.09 -18.77 9.23
C VAL A 159 -12.83 -18.29 8.51
N ALA A 160 -12.17 -17.22 8.97
CA ALA A 160 -10.94 -16.72 8.37
C ALA A 160 -9.78 -17.74 8.46
N ASP A 161 -9.71 -18.48 9.58
CA ASP A 161 -8.74 -19.56 9.76
C ASP A 161 -9.10 -20.80 8.93
N ARG A 162 -10.39 -21.16 8.85
CA ARG A 162 -10.85 -22.28 8.02
C ARG A 162 -10.60 -22.02 6.53
N ASP A 163 -10.90 -20.82 6.07
CA ASP A 163 -10.80 -20.38 4.67
C ASP A 163 -9.52 -19.57 4.43
N VAL A 164 -8.39 -20.10 4.91
CA VAL A 164 -7.06 -19.46 4.81
C VAL A 164 -6.62 -19.17 3.36
N ASP A 165 -7.18 -19.90 2.39
CA ASP A 165 -7.01 -19.68 0.94
C ASP A 165 -7.75 -18.44 0.41
N ILE A 166 -8.57 -17.78 1.23
CA ILE A 166 -9.38 -16.61 0.85
C ILE A 166 -8.94 -15.37 1.68
N PRO A 167 -7.89 -14.64 1.26
CA PRO A 167 -7.35 -13.50 2.02
C PRO A 167 -8.36 -12.40 2.32
N ALA A 168 -9.38 -12.24 1.49
CA ALA A 168 -10.44 -11.25 1.68
C ALA A 168 -11.17 -11.40 3.01
N ILE A 169 -11.33 -12.63 3.53
CA ILE A 169 -12.02 -12.89 4.81
C ILE A 169 -11.12 -12.45 5.99
N LYS A 170 -9.81 -12.72 5.91
CA LYS A 170 -8.84 -12.23 6.89
C LYS A 170 -8.74 -10.69 6.88
N GLY A 171 -8.86 -10.08 5.71
CA GLY A 171 -9.00 -8.62 5.56
C GLY A 171 -10.23 -8.08 6.28
N LEU A 172 -11.40 -8.72 6.09
CA LEU A 172 -12.62 -8.36 6.82
C LEU A 172 -12.43 -8.48 8.34
N LEU A 173 -11.85 -9.57 8.83
CA LEU A 173 -11.58 -9.75 10.26
C LEU A 173 -10.74 -8.60 10.83
N SER A 174 -9.71 -8.18 10.11
CA SER A 174 -8.84 -7.07 10.54
C SER A 174 -9.62 -5.74 10.62
N LEU A 175 -10.52 -5.49 9.67
CA LEU A 175 -11.38 -4.31 9.67
C LEU A 175 -12.44 -4.37 10.78
N VAL A 176 -13.04 -5.54 11.02
CA VAL A 176 -14.00 -5.74 12.11
C VAL A 176 -13.31 -5.54 13.46
N ASP A 177 -12.08 -6.02 13.64
CA ASP A 177 -11.27 -5.77 14.84
C ASP A 177 -11.01 -4.27 15.02
N ALA A 178 -10.67 -3.55 13.96
CA ALA A 178 -10.53 -2.09 14.00
C ALA A 178 -11.85 -1.40 14.35
N VAL A 179 -12.99 -1.84 13.80
CA VAL A 179 -14.31 -1.28 14.13
C VAL A 179 -14.63 -1.46 15.61
N MET A 180 -14.28 -2.60 16.21
CA MET A 180 -14.50 -2.85 17.64
C MET A 180 -13.63 -1.95 18.55
N VAL A 181 -12.49 -1.46 18.07
CA VAL A 181 -11.54 -0.62 18.83
C VAL A 181 -11.80 0.87 18.59
N GLU A 182 -11.94 1.28 17.34
CA GLU A 182 -11.94 2.67 16.88
C GLU A 182 -13.34 3.20 16.52
N GLY A 183 -14.32 2.30 16.39
CA GLY A 183 -15.67 2.60 15.94
C GLY A 183 -15.82 2.58 14.41
N VAL A 184 -17.02 2.24 13.94
CA VAL A 184 -17.28 2.06 12.51
C VAL A 184 -17.09 3.33 11.69
N ASP A 185 -17.44 4.50 12.23
CA ASP A 185 -17.33 5.76 11.50
C ASP A 185 -15.86 6.12 11.23
N SER A 186 -14.96 5.85 12.16
CA SER A 186 -13.50 6.08 12.00
C SER A 186 -12.92 5.18 10.89
N VAL A 187 -13.24 3.89 10.93
CA VAL A 187 -12.75 2.92 9.93
C VAL A 187 -13.33 3.20 8.54
N VAL A 188 -14.62 3.55 8.48
CA VAL A 188 -15.29 3.94 7.22
C VAL A 188 -14.71 5.23 6.66
N ALA A 189 -14.45 6.24 7.50
CA ALA A 189 -13.80 7.47 7.07
C ALA A 189 -12.40 7.18 6.51
N TRP A 190 -11.61 6.35 7.20
CA TRP A 190 -10.29 5.93 6.71
C TRP A 190 -10.37 5.22 5.36
N LEU A 191 -11.26 4.23 5.18
CA LEU A 191 -11.44 3.52 3.91
C LEU A 191 -11.80 4.49 2.78
N ASN A 192 -12.70 5.44 3.04
CA ASN A 192 -13.09 6.46 2.06
C ASN A 192 -11.92 7.40 1.73
N SER A 193 -11.09 7.79 2.70
CA SER A 193 -9.89 8.60 2.44
C SER A 193 -8.87 7.85 1.59
N VAL A 194 -8.69 6.54 1.80
CA VAL A 194 -7.81 5.71 0.96
C VAL A 194 -8.37 5.55 -0.44
N ASP A 195 -9.67 5.27 -0.60
CA ASP A 195 -10.35 5.19 -1.91
C ASP A 195 -10.17 6.50 -2.69
N HIS A 196 -10.40 7.61 -2.00
CA HIS A 196 -10.25 8.94 -2.56
C HIS A 196 -8.81 9.23 -2.99
N ALA A 197 -7.82 8.89 -2.15
CA ALA A 197 -6.41 9.01 -2.48
C ALA A 197 -6.02 8.16 -3.69
N GLN A 198 -6.56 6.94 -3.83
CA GLN A 198 -6.35 6.09 -5.01
C GLN A 198 -6.89 6.74 -6.29
N ASN A 199 -8.11 7.29 -6.23
CA ASN A 199 -8.73 7.99 -7.34
C ASN A 199 -7.95 9.27 -7.73
N LEU A 200 -7.49 10.04 -6.75
CA LEU A 200 -6.65 11.21 -6.97
C LEU A 200 -5.30 10.84 -7.58
N ALA A 201 -4.62 9.82 -7.05
CA ALA A 201 -3.34 9.33 -7.57
C ALA A 201 -3.46 8.90 -9.04
N ALA A 202 -4.49 8.11 -9.37
CA ALA A 202 -4.76 7.68 -10.74
C ALA A 202 -5.07 8.87 -11.67
N SER A 203 -5.88 9.81 -11.21
CA SER A 203 -6.24 11.02 -11.96
C SER A 203 -5.03 11.92 -12.19
N TRP A 204 -4.18 12.10 -11.16
CA TRP A 204 -2.96 12.90 -11.25
C TRP A 204 -1.98 12.27 -12.23
N TYR A 205 -1.71 10.97 -12.10
CA TYR A 205 -0.80 10.27 -13.00
C TYR A 205 -1.26 10.34 -14.47
N SER A 206 -2.56 10.16 -14.71
CA SER A 206 -3.18 10.32 -16.03
C SER A 206 -3.05 11.75 -16.57
N ALA A 207 -3.30 12.77 -15.73
CA ALA A 207 -3.13 14.17 -16.12
C ALA A 207 -1.66 14.49 -16.43
N HIS A 208 -0.73 14.02 -15.60
CA HIS A 208 0.70 14.21 -15.76
C HIS A 208 1.20 13.64 -17.10
N THR A 209 0.88 12.37 -17.37
CA THR A 209 1.31 11.68 -18.61
C THR A 209 0.64 12.22 -19.89
N SER A 210 -0.52 12.87 -19.77
CA SER A 210 -1.24 13.47 -20.90
C SER A 210 -0.99 14.97 -21.08
N GLY A 211 -0.01 15.55 -20.38
CA GLY A 211 0.36 16.97 -20.48
C GLY A 211 -0.64 17.93 -19.81
N ARG A 212 -1.58 17.41 -19.02
CA ARG A 212 -2.56 18.21 -18.25
C ARG A 212 -2.22 18.31 -16.76
N GLY A 213 -1.05 17.84 -16.34
CA GLY A 213 -0.68 17.75 -14.94
C GLY A 213 -0.61 19.12 -14.23
N ALA A 214 -0.13 20.17 -14.91
CA ALA A 214 -0.14 21.54 -14.37
C ALA A 214 -1.57 21.99 -13.99
N SER A 215 -2.53 21.74 -14.88
CA SER A 215 -3.94 22.07 -14.64
C SER A 215 -4.51 21.30 -13.45
N PHE A 216 -4.22 20.00 -13.37
CA PHE A 216 -4.67 19.15 -12.28
C PHE A 216 -4.12 19.63 -10.93
N VAL A 217 -2.81 19.82 -10.81
CA VAL A 217 -2.17 20.25 -9.56
C VAL A 217 -2.62 21.66 -9.17
N ARG A 218 -2.79 22.59 -10.12
CA ARG A 218 -3.30 23.93 -9.84
C ARG A 218 -4.69 23.89 -9.19
N THR A 219 -5.59 23.08 -9.74
CA THR A 219 -6.94 22.91 -9.17
C THR A 219 -6.85 22.32 -7.76
N GLN A 220 -6.03 21.28 -7.56
CA GLN A 220 -5.90 20.58 -6.27
C GLN A 220 -5.20 21.39 -5.17
N LEU A 221 -4.37 22.39 -5.52
CA LEU A 221 -3.72 23.28 -4.55
C LEU A 221 -4.52 24.58 -4.31
N ARG A 222 -5.32 25.04 -5.28
CA ARG A 222 -6.11 26.29 -5.18
C ARG A 222 -7.24 26.23 -4.14
N GLU A 223 -7.71 25.05 -3.77
CA GLU A 223 -8.73 24.87 -2.72
C GLU A 223 -8.29 25.39 -1.33
N GLN A 224 -7.05 25.89 -1.16
CA GLN A 224 -6.63 26.66 0.02
C GLN A 224 -6.98 28.17 -0.02
N ASP A 225 -7.08 28.79 -1.19
CA ASP A 225 -7.14 30.26 -1.30
C ASP A 225 -8.55 30.84 -1.17
N GLU A 226 -9.60 30.11 -1.56
CA GLU A 226 -10.97 30.64 -1.59
C GLU A 226 -11.61 30.76 -0.18
N ASN A 227 -11.08 30.04 0.82
CA ASN A 227 -11.59 30.08 2.20
C ASN A 227 -10.87 31.08 3.12
N SER A 228 -9.82 31.79 2.67
CA SER A 228 -9.18 32.84 3.47
C SER A 228 -9.86 34.21 3.34
N THR A 229 -10.77 34.40 2.38
CA THR A 229 -11.45 35.69 2.13
C THR A 229 -12.98 35.70 2.31
N SER A 230 -13.62 34.56 2.61
CA SER A 230 -15.08 34.51 2.83
C SER A 230 -15.43 34.46 4.32
N GLY A 231 -15.41 35.63 4.96
CA GLY A 231 -16.08 35.84 6.24
C GLY A 231 -17.60 35.87 6.03
N THR A 232 -18.21 34.71 5.84
CA THR A 232 -19.66 34.54 6.03
C THR A 232 -19.92 33.24 6.77
N ASP A 233 -20.37 33.39 8.02
CA ASP A 233 -20.94 32.35 8.86
C ASP A 233 -22.16 31.71 8.15
N GLN A 234 -21.92 30.65 7.37
CA GLN A 234 -22.88 29.58 7.17
C GLN A 234 -22.19 28.26 7.52
N PRO A 235 -22.76 27.45 8.43
CA PRO A 235 -22.28 26.10 8.66
C PRO A 235 -22.78 25.21 7.51
N GLY A 236 -22.11 25.34 6.36
CA GLY A 236 -22.19 24.39 5.25
C GLY A 236 -20.90 23.57 5.26
N ASP A 237 -21.05 22.26 5.39
CA ASP A 237 -20.05 21.19 5.37
C ASP A 237 -18.57 21.60 5.29
N ALA A 238 -17.90 21.58 6.44
CA ALA A 238 -16.45 21.67 6.56
C ALA A 238 -15.69 20.43 6.00
N ASP A 239 -16.34 19.63 5.16
CA ASP A 239 -15.85 18.32 4.69
C ASP A 239 -15.17 18.38 3.31
N GLU A 240 -15.29 19.50 2.57
CA GLU A 240 -14.72 19.61 1.21
C GLU A 240 -13.20 19.89 1.20
N ASN A 241 -12.65 20.61 2.20
CA ASN A 241 -11.22 20.98 2.21
C ASN A 241 -10.26 19.84 2.59
N TYR A 242 -10.76 18.74 3.16
CA TYR A 242 -9.96 17.57 3.53
C TYR A 242 -9.83 16.56 2.40
N GLN A 243 -10.31 16.87 1.19
CA GLN A 243 -10.35 15.96 0.05
C GLN A 243 -9.42 16.37 -1.10
N SER A 244 -8.48 17.29 -0.93
CA SER A 244 -7.53 17.62 -2.01
C SER A 244 -6.08 17.50 -1.61
N LEU A 245 -5.19 17.58 -2.60
CA LEU A 245 -3.73 17.57 -2.36
C LEU A 245 -3.27 18.72 -1.47
N ALA A 246 -4.09 19.73 -1.25
CA ALA A 246 -3.89 20.77 -0.25
C ALA A 246 -3.83 20.24 1.19
N GLY A 247 -4.59 19.18 1.52
CA GLY A 247 -4.61 18.57 2.83
C GLY A 247 -3.38 17.66 3.06
N PRO A 248 -2.64 17.80 4.17
CA PRO A 248 -1.41 17.02 4.39
C PRO A 248 -1.70 15.52 4.55
N GLU A 249 -2.83 15.13 5.14
CA GLU A 249 -3.24 13.73 5.29
C GLU A 249 -3.53 13.07 3.94
N VAL A 250 -4.35 13.70 3.10
CA VAL A 250 -4.65 13.20 1.74
C VAL A 250 -3.39 13.16 0.89
N ARG A 251 -2.56 14.20 0.95
CA ARG A 251 -1.28 14.22 0.23
C ARG A 251 -0.39 13.06 0.61
N SER A 252 -0.25 12.79 1.91
CA SER A 252 0.54 11.65 2.39
C SER A 252 -0.01 10.32 1.86
N LEU A 253 -1.34 10.14 1.86
CA LEU A 253 -1.97 8.94 1.31
C LEU A 253 -1.75 8.83 -0.20
N VAL A 254 -1.95 9.91 -0.96
CA VAL A 254 -1.73 9.93 -2.42
C VAL A 254 -0.29 9.59 -2.76
N LEU A 255 0.69 10.18 -2.06
CA LEU A 255 2.10 9.88 -2.29
C LEU A 255 2.42 8.40 -1.96
N GLY A 256 1.85 7.86 -0.88
CA GLY A 256 1.99 6.43 -0.56
C GLY A 256 1.37 5.50 -1.61
N VAL A 257 0.22 5.88 -2.18
CA VAL A 257 -0.39 5.15 -3.30
C VAL A 257 0.51 5.20 -4.54
N LEU A 258 1.05 6.37 -4.89
CA LEU A 258 1.93 6.51 -6.05
C LEU A 258 3.23 5.71 -5.87
N GLU A 259 3.84 5.76 -4.69
CA GLU A 259 5.06 5.00 -4.36
C GLU A 259 4.84 3.49 -4.49
N ALA A 260 3.69 2.97 -4.01
CA ALA A 260 3.39 1.55 -4.07
C ALA A 260 3.07 1.03 -5.49
N ASN A 261 2.66 1.90 -6.41
CA ASN A 261 2.10 1.50 -7.71
C ASN A 261 2.90 1.97 -8.93
N LEU A 262 3.91 2.83 -8.77
CA LEU A 262 4.71 3.38 -9.87
C LEU A 262 6.19 2.96 -9.77
N PRO A 263 6.94 2.94 -10.89
CA PRO A 263 8.39 2.86 -10.86
C PRO A 263 9.00 4.00 -10.02
N GLU A 264 10.07 3.70 -9.28
CA GLU A 264 10.72 4.65 -8.35
C GLU A 264 11.07 5.99 -9.00
N GLU A 265 11.59 5.97 -10.22
CA GLU A 265 11.97 7.16 -10.99
C GLU A 265 10.77 8.07 -11.28
N VAL A 266 9.63 7.48 -11.66
CA VAL A 266 8.37 8.20 -11.97
C VAL A 266 7.78 8.79 -10.68
N PHE A 267 7.81 8.03 -9.59
CA PHE A 267 7.37 8.52 -8.28
C PHE A 267 8.22 9.71 -7.79
N ILE A 268 9.55 9.61 -7.89
CA ILE A 268 10.46 10.70 -7.51
C ILE A 268 10.18 11.97 -8.32
N GLU A 269 9.93 11.83 -9.64
CA GLU A 269 9.57 12.96 -10.50
C GLU A 269 8.25 13.62 -10.04
N LEU A 270 7.18 12.84 -9.87
CA LEU A 270 5.88 13.36 -9.41
C LEU A 270 5.97 14.04 -8.05
N ARG A 271 6.67 13.40 -7.09
CA ARG A 271 6.88 13.95 -5.74
C ARG A 271 7.60 15.30 -5.80
N ARG A 272 8.73 15.37 -6.50
CA ARG A 272 9.51 16.61 -6.65
C ARG A 272 8.75 17.69 -7.42
N THR A 273 7.91 17.30 -8.37
CA THR A 273 7.04 18.22 -9.10
C THR A 273 6.00 18.85 -8.17
N LEU A 274 5.41 18.06 -7.29
CA LEU A 274 4.48 18.57 -6.28
C LEU A 274 5.19 19.49 -5.27
N GLU A 275 6.35 19.08 -4.75
CA GLU A 275 7.17 19.90 -3.84
C GLU A 275 7.54 21.26 -4.50
N LEU A 276 7.92 21.25 -5.78
CA LEU A 276 8.19 22.48 -6.51
C LEU A 276 6.92 23.33 -6.69
N ALA A 277 5.78 22.71 -7.00
CA ALA A 277 4.51 23.42 -7.15
C ALA A 277 4.04 24.07 -5.84
N GLU A 278 4.30 23.44 -4.69
CA GLU A 278 4.02 24.01 -3.36
C GLU A 278 4.93 25.20 -3.02
N LEU A 279 6.19 25.14 -3.43
CA LEU A 279 7.16 26.23 -3.22
C LEU A 279 6.98 27.40 -4.19
N SER A 280 6.30 27.17 -5.32
CA SER A 280 6.02 28.19 -6.32
C SER A 280 4.59 28.09 -6.85
N ASN A 281 4.38 27.42 -7.98
CA ASN A 281 3.08 27.13 -8.56
C ASN A 281 3.17 25.94 -9.53
N ALA A 282 2.00 25.38 -9.88
CA ALA A 282 1.92 24.22 -10.77
C ALA A 282 2.42 24.50 -12.19
N ASP A 283 2.35 25.73 -12.68
CA ASP A 283 2.82 26.10 -14.03
C ASP A 283 4.34 26.03 -14.11
N ILE A 284 5.03 26.66 -13.17
CA ILE A 284 6.48 26.61 -13.02
C ILE A 284 6.96 25.16 -12.88
N ALA A 285 6.32 24.37 -12.03
CA ALA A 285 6.74 22.99 -11.78
C ALA A 285 6.71 22.11 -13.04
N TYR A 286 5.67 22.26 -13.86
CA TYR A 286 5.54 21.49 -15.11
C TYR A 286 6.31 22.10 -16.28
N ALA A 287 6.52 23.43 -16.31
CA ALA A 287 7.42 24.07 -17.27
C ALA A 287 8.85 23.51 -17.14
N VAL A 288 9.32 23.30 -15.89
CA VAL A 288 10.61 22.65 -15.62
C VAL A 288 10.72 21.25 -16.24
N LEU A 289 9.62 20.49 -16.32
CA LEU A 289 9.61 19.16 -16.93
C LEU A 289 9.49 19.21 -18.47
N ALA A 290 8.78 20.20 -19.02
CA ALA A 290 8.43 20.26 -20.43
C ALA A 290 9.65 20.32 -21.37
N SER A 291 10.49 21.36 -21.25
CA SER A 291 11.69 21.51 -22.07
C SER A 291 12.79 22.30 -21.36
N PRO A 292 14.06 22.25 -21.83
CA PRO A 292 15.12 23.09 -21.26
C PRO A 292 14.86 24.60 -21.39
N GLU A 293 14.10 25.01 -22.41
CA GLU A 293 13.74 26.41 -22.66
C GLU A 293 12.66 26.86 -21.64
N ASP A 294 11.60 26.06 -21.50
CA ASP A 294 10.55 26.32 -20.49
C ASP A 294 11.10 26.30 -19.06
N ALA A 295 12.07 25.41 -18.78
CA ALA A 295 12.75 25.36 -17.49
C ALA A 295 13.60 26.61 -17.23
N GLU A 296 14.18 27.21 -18.26
CA GLU A 296 14.92 28.46 -18.14
C GLU A 296 13.99 29.64 -17.86
N ASP A 297 12.86 29.73 -18.57
CA ASP A 297 11.83 30.75 -18.32
C ASP A 297 11.26 30.62 -16.90
N ALA A 298 10.99 29.39 -16.45
CA ALA A 298 10.56 29.11 -15.09
C ALA A 298 11.60 29.53 -14.04
N LEU A 299 12.89 29.25 -14.28
CA LEU A 299 13.97 29.68 -13.37
C LEU A 299 14.13 31.21 -13.32
N LYS A 300 13.86 31.89 -14.44
CA LYS A 300 13.85 33.35 -14.49
C LYS A 300 12.70 33.93 -13.67
N GLU A 301 11.49 33.41 -13.83
CA GLU A 301 10.33 33.81 -13.02
C GLU A 301 10.59 33.59 -11.51
N LEU A 302 11.14 32.43 -11.14
CA LEU A 302 11.53 32.16 -9.76
C LEU A 302 12.60 33.12 -9.20
N LEU A 303 13.53 33.57 -10.05
CA LEU A 303 14.55 34.55 -9.67
C LEU A 303 13.94 35.94 -9.48
N GLU A 304 13.01 36.34 -10.35
CA GLU A 304 12.25 37.60 -10.25
C GLU A 304 11.43 37.66 -8.95
N ASP A 305 10.77 36.56 -8.59
CA ASP A 305 10.03 36.43 -7.33
C ASP A 305 10.94 36.26 -6.10
N GLY A 306 12.19 35.88 -6.31
CA GLY A 306 13.15 35.60 -5.25
C GLY A 306 12.84 34.30 -4.47
N HIS A 307 12.24 33.31 -5.13
CA HIS A 307 11.86 32.01 -4.57
C HIS A 307 13.06 31.04 -4.54
N TRP A 308 14.02 31.30 -3.65
CA TRP A 308 15.27 30.53 -3.56
C TRP A 308 15.07 29.03 -3.26
N ARG A 309 14.03 28.67 -2.48
CA ARG A 309 13.69 27.26 -2.19
C ARG A 309 13.24 26.51 -3.46
N ALA A 310 12.39 27.15 -4.26
CA ALA A 310 11.95 26.58 -5.54
C ALA A 310 13.14 26.46 -6.51
N MET A 311 13.99 27.49 -6.63
CA MET A 311 15.19 27.42 -7.48
C MET A 311 16.15 26.30 -7.07
N LEU A 312 16.31 26.04 -5.77
CA LEU A 312 17.14 24.96 -5.23
C LEU A 312 16.68 23.57 -5.69
N MET A 313 15.37 23.37 -5.89
CA MET A 313 14.78 22.09 -6.26
C MET A 313 14.96 21.75 -7.75
N VAL A 314 15.01 22.77 -8.62
CA VAL A 314 15.02 22.59 -10.09
C VAL A 314 16.15 21.67 -10.59
N PRO A 315 17.41 21.76 -10.14
CA PRO A 315 18.47 20.85 -10.58
C PRO A 315 18.20 19.38 -10.26
N GLY A 316 17.38 19.10 -9.25
CA GLY A 316 16.93 17.75 -8.94
C GLY A 316 15.86 17.20 -9.89
N LEU A 317 15.13 18.06 -10.59
CA LEU A 317 14.12 17.69 -11.59
C LEU A 317 14.70 17.67 -13.00
N ARG A 318 15.57 18.62 -13.33
CA ARG A 318 16.20 18.72 -14.64
C ARG A 318 17.68 19.06 -14.53
N LEU A 319 18.51 18.11 -14.95
CA LEU A 319 19.96 18.24 -14.98
C LEU A 319 20.43 19.03 -16.22
N GLY A 320 21.60 19.68 -16.13
CA GLY A 320 22.28 20.29 -17.27
C GLY A 320 21.76 21.68 -17.67
N LEU A 321 21.08 22.38 -16.75
CA LEU A 321 20.66 23.77 -16.95
C LEU A 321 21.81 24.76 -16.66
N GLU A 322 22.79 24.34 -15.85
CA GLU A 322 23.94 25.13 -15.44
C GLU A 322 24.87 25.54 -16.59
N GLU A 323 24.92 24.75 -17.66
CA GLU A 323 25.76 25.05 -18.83
C GLU A 323 25.08 26.02 -19.81
N LYS A 324 23.77 26.21 -19.69
CA LYS A 324 22.92 26.86 -20.69
C LYS A 324 22.51 28.27 -20.31
N SER A 325 22.31 28.54 -19.02
CA SER A 325 21.74 29.79 -18.53
C SER A 325 22.38 30.33 -17.26
N ILE A 326 22.32 31.65 -17.07
CA ILE A 326 22.66 32.29 -15.79
C ILE A 326 21.74 31.81 -14.66
N HIS A 327 20.45 31.60 -14.94
CA HIS A 327 19.47 31.18 -13.94
C HIS A 327 19.72 29.74 -13.52
N GLY A 328 20.07 28.88 -14.48
CA GLY A 328 20.52 27.51 -14.24
C GLY A 328 21.79 27.46 -13.39
N CYS A 329 22.78 28.32 -13.66
CA CYS A 329 23.97 28.44 -12.81
C CYS A 329 23.63 28.86 -11.37
N VAL A 330 22.68 29.79 -11.17
CA VAL A 330 22.24 30.22 -9.82
C VAL A 330 21.56 29.06 -9.10
N ALA A 331 20.61 28.38 -9.73
CA ALA A 331 19.94 27.20 -9.17
C ALA A 331 20.94 26.08 -8.81
N ALA A 332 21.85 25.75 -9.72
CA ALA A 332 22.89 24.75 -9.48
C ALA A 332 23.86 25.16 -8.37
N SER A 333 24.13 26.46 -8.19
CA SER A 333 24.95 26.94 -7.07
C SER A 333 24.29 26.70 -5.71
N LEU A 334 22.97 26.94 -5.60
CA LEU A 334 22.19 26.64 -4.40
C LEU A 334 22.18 25.14 -4.12
N HIS A 335 21.95 24.34 -5.17
CA HIS A 335 21.95 22.88 -5.05
C HIS A 335 23.31 22.31 -4.62
N ALA A 336 24.40 22.80 -5.20
CA ALA A 336 25.75 22.41 -4.83
C ALA A 336 26.09 22.81 -3.38
N ALA A 337 25.56 23.94 -2.91
CA ALA A 337 25.76 24.41 -1.53
C ALA A 337 25.11 23.48 -0.51
N VAL A 338 23.90 22.98 -0.79
CA VAL A 338 23.21 21.99 0.05
C VAL A 338 23.84 20.60 -0.06
N SER A 339 24.42 20.27 -1.22
CA SER A 339 25.08 18.98 -1.48
C SER A 339 26.53 18.89 -0.97
N GLU A 340 26.92 19.76 -0.02
CA GLU A 340 28.27 19.82 0.57
C GLU A 340 29.41 20.03 -0.46
N ARG A 341 29.14 20.75 -1.55
CA ARG A 341 30.14 21.11 -2.59
C ARG A 341 30.37 22.62 -2.64
N PRO A 342 30.96 23.22 -1.59
CA PRO A 342 31.02 24.67 -1.44
C PRO A 342 31.86 25.36 -2.53
N ASP A 343 32.92 24.73 -3.03
CA ASP A 343 33.76 25.34 -4.06
C ASP A 343 33.06 25.36 -5.43
N GLN A 344 32.35 24.28 -5.76
CA GLN A 344 31.51 24.22 -6.95
C GLN A 344 30.39 25.27 -6.88
N ALA A 345 29.72 25.41 -5.73
CA ALA A 345 28.69 26.42 -5.52
C ALA A 345 29.22 27.85 -5.75
N ARG A 346 30.39 28.17 -5.19
CA ARG A 346 31.04 29.47 -5.33
C ARG A 346 31.44 29.77 -6.78
N ASP A 347 31.97 28.78 -7.49
CA ASP A 347 32.41 28.98 -8.88
C ASP A 347 31.22 29.13 -9.84
N LEU A 348 30.14 28.36 -9.65
CA LEU A 348 28.89 28.51 -10.40
C LEU A 348 28.25 29.89 -10.17
N LEU A 349 28.12 30.32 -8.91
CA LEU A 349 27.54 31.63 -8.59
C LEU A 349 28.40 32.79 -9.11
N ARG A 350 29.73 32.68 -9.03
CA ARG A 350 30.65 33.68 -9.62
C ARG A 350 30.48 33.76 -11.14
N SER A 351 30.40 32.60 -11.80
CA SER A 351 30.22 32.52 -13.25
C SER A 351 28.90 33.18 -13.67
N ALA A 352 27.79 32.86 -12.98
CA ALA A 352 26.49 33.49 -13.20
C ALA A 352 26.57 35.01 -13.05
N TYR A 353 27.07 35.50 -11.92
CA TYR A 353 27.09 36.94 -11.61
C TYR A 353 27.93 37.76 -12.60
N ARG A 354 29.03 37.19 -13.12
CA ARG A 354 29.87 37.87 -14.14
C ARG A 354 29.17 37.99 -15.49
N LYS A 355 28.40 36.96 -15.87
CA LYS A 355 27.67 36.90 -17.15
C LYS A 355 26.33 37.65 -17.09
N ALA A 356 25.76 37.80 -15.90
CA ALA A 356 24.49 38.47 -15.64
C ALA A 356 24.54 39.96 -16.00
N ASP A 357 23.44 40.47 -16.55
CA ASP A 357 23.24 41.89 -16.80
C ASP A 357 22.96 42.65 -15.47
N PRO A 358 22.91 43.99 -15.46
CA PRO A 358 22.66 44.75 -14.23
C PRO A 358 21.33 44.41 -13.52
N GLY A 359 20.29 44.04 -14.29
CA GLY A 359 19.00 43.63 -13.74
C GLY A 359 19.11 42.29 -13.03
N ASP A 360 19.66 41.29 -13.71
CA ASP A 360 19.85 39.94 -13.16
C ASP A 360 20.78 39.93 -11.95
N ARG A 361 21.84 40.76 -11.95
CA ARG A 361 22.71 40.94 -10.78
C ARG A 361 21.93 41.43 -9.57
N THR A 362 21.01 42.37 -9.77
CA THR A 362 20.15 42.89 -8.70
C THR A 362 19.23 41.78 -8.17
N LEU A 363 18.62 40.99 -9.05
CA LEU A 363 17.77 39.87 -8.65
C LEU A 363 18.54 38.79 -7.88
N ILE A 364 19.76 38.44 -8.32
CA ILE A 364 20.65 37.50 -7.61
C ILE A 364 20.96 38.03 -6.20
N GLU A 365 21.23 39.32 -6.05
CA GLU A 365 21.49 39.91 -4.74
C GLU A 365 20.27 39.86 -3.81
N VAL A 366 19.08 40.14 -4.35
CA VAL A 366 17.80 40.05 -3.62
C VAL A 366 17.55 38.61 -3.18
N LEU A 367 17.72 37.65 -4.09
CA LEU A 367 17.57 36.21 -3.81
C LEU A 367 18.48 35.77 -2.66
N MET A 368 19.76 36.11 -2.73
CA MET A 368 20.75 35.76 -1.70
C MET A 368 20.44 36.43 -0.36
N SER A 369 19.95 37.67 -0.37
CA SER A 369 19.51 38.35 0.85
C SER A 369 18.31 37.64 1.48
N LYS A 370 17.28 37.28 0.67
CA LYS A 370 16.10 36.54 1.13
C LYS A 370 16.49 35.17 1.71
N ALA A 371 17.39 34.44 1.05
CA ALA A 371 17.89 33.17 1.53
C ALA A 371 18.64 33.31 2.88
N SER A 372 19.52 34.30 3.00
CA SER A 372 20.30 34.51 4.22
C SER A 372 19.47 34.94 5.44
N GLY A 373 18.29 35.53 5.20
CA GLY A 373 17.39 36.00 6.25
C GLY A 373 16.32 34.99 6.66
N ALA A 374 16.27 33.80 6.05
CA ALA A 374 15.31 32.76 6.38
C ALA A 374 15.81 31.89 7.54
N ASP A 375 14.97 31.68 8.56
CA ASP A 375 15.33 30.95 9.79
C ASP A 375 15.66 29.47 9.57
N ASP A 376 15.11 28.87 8.52
CA ASP A 376 15.26 27.47 8.08
C ASP A 376 16.30 27.31 6.95
N CYS A 377 17.08 28.35 6.64
CA CYS A 377 18.07 28.28 5.57
C CYS A 377 19.18 27.28 5.89
N PRO A 378 19.45 26.29 4.99
CA PRO A 378 20.55 25.35 5.19
C PRO A 378 21.90 26.06 5.32
N GLN A 379 22.75 25.59 6.25
CA GLN A 379 24.05 26.19 6.54
C GLN A 379 24.91 26.40 5.28
N GLY A 380 24.90 25.45 4.35
CA GLY A 380 25.63 25.57 3.09
C GLY A 380 25.22 26.79 2.25
N ILE A 381 23.92 27.11 2.21
CA ILE A 381 23.39 28.30 1.52
C ILE A 381 23.77 29.56 2.30
N THR A 382 23.64 29.56 3.63
CA THR A 382 24.07 30.67 4.49
C THR A 382 25.54 31.03 4.25
N ASP A 383 26.42 30.02 4.19
CA ASP A 383 27.85 30.18 3.92
C ASP A 383 28.12 30.73 2.52
N LEU A 384 27.36 30.26 1.51
CA LEU A 384 27.43 30.77 0.14
C LEU A 384 27.01 32.25 0.08
N CYS A 385 25.92 32.63 0.74
CA CYS A 385 25.45 34.02 0.80
C CYS A 385 26.48 34.94 1.49
N ALA A 386 27.03 34.52 2.64
CA ALA A 386 28.05 35.28 3.35
C ALA A 386 29.34 35.46 2.54
N TRP A 387 29.75 34.41 1.81
CA TRP A 387 30.87 34.49 0.87
C TRP A 387 30.57 35.46 -0.29
N PHE A 388 29.38 35.38 -0.87
CA PHE A 388 28.96 36.20 -2.01
C PHE A 388 28.93 37.70 -1.64
N GLN A 389 28.36 38.06 -0.48
CA GLN A 389 28.33 39.44 0.02
C GLN A 389 29.73 40.06 0.15
N LYS A 390 30.73 39.26 0.57
CA LYS A 390 32.13 39.72 0.71
C LYS A 390 32.86 39.91 -0.61
N ARG A 391 32.46 39.18 -1.65
CA ARG A 391 33.21 39.05 -2.91
C ARG A 391 32.55 39.74 -4.10
N ARG A 392 31.25 40.03 -4.06
CA ARG A 392 30.50 40.60 -5.19
C ARG A 392 31.02 41.96 -5.68
N SER A 393 31.59 42.78 -4.79
CA SER A 393 32.18 44.07 -5.16
C SER A 393 33.47 43.96 -5.98
N LEU A 394 34.00 42.75 -6.17
CA LEU A 394 35.21 42.48 -6.94
C LEU A 394 34.93 42.11 -8.40
N TRP A 395 33.65 42.00 -8.84
CA TRP A 395 33.26 41.44 -10.14
C TRP A 395 32.25 42.29 -10.92
#